data_AF-I4YX86-F1
#
_entry.id   AF-I4YX86-F1
#
_cell.length_a   1.000
_cell.length_b   1.000
_cell.length_c   1.000
_cell.angle_alpha   90.00
_cell.angle_beta   90.00
_cell.angle_gamma   90.00
#
_symmetry.space_group_name_H-M   'P 1'
#
loop_
_entity.id
_entity.type
_entity.pdbx_description
1 polymer ?
#
loop_
_entity_poly.entity_id
_entity_poly.type
_entity_poly.pdbx_seq_one_letter_code
_entity_poly.pdbx_strand_id
1 'polypeptide(L)'
;MTDRFDSEAFYAALNAARLSKQMTWKDVAEEAGIAASTLSRIGHGAKPDVNGLAALLAWSNLKAEDFIRGAKTEEAEPLAKITALLRADPHLSTQNAQLMENIVISTYNKLRGT
;
A
#
# COMPACT_ATOMS: atom_id res chain seq x y z
N MET A 1 15.28 -14.98 13.03
CA MET A 1 14.81 -15.43 11.70
C MET A 1 14.30 -14.18 11.00
N THR A 2 15.04 -13.66 10.02
CA THR A 2 14.71 -12.38 9.38
C THR A 2 13.43 -12.55 8.58
N ASP A 3 12.37 -11.86 8.98
CA ASP A 3 11.11 -11.89 8.25
C ASP A 3 11.33 -11.33 6.85
N ARG A 4 11.16 -12.17 5.82
CA ARG A 4 11.36 -11.77 4.43
C ARG A 4 10.17 -10.97 3.90
N PHE A 5 9.00 -11.16 4.48
CA PHE A 5 7.79 -10.43 4.13
C PHE A 5 7.67 -9.16 4.97
N ASP A 6 7.41 -8.04 4.31
CA ASP A 6 7.21 -6.74 4.93
C ASP A 6 5.73 -6.53 5.25
N SER A 7 5.29 -7.07 6.40
CA SER A 7 3.90 -6.98 6.84
C SER A 7 3.42 -5.54 7.07
N GLU A 8 4.32 -4.64 7.46
CA GLU A 8 3.99 -3.24 7.69
C GLU A 8 3.69 -2.54 6.36
N ALA A 9 4.58 -2.70 5.36
CA ALA A 9 4.35 -2.17 4.03
C ALA A 9 3.08 -2.76 3.39
N PHE A 10 2.83 -4.06 3.57
CA PHE A 10 1.60 -4.69 3.10
C PHE A 10 0.36 -4.10 3.75
N TYR A 11 0.35 -3.93 5.08
CA TYR A 11 -0.79 -3.34 5.78
C TYR A 11 -1.03 -1.88 5.37
N ALA A 12 0.03 -1.08 5.19
CA ALA A 12 -0.08 0.29 4.71
C ALA A 12 -0.69 0.37 3.31
N ALA A 13 -0.24 -0.48 2.38
CA ALA A 13 -0.80 -0.57 1.03
C ALA A 13 -2.26 -1.04 1.03
N LEU A 14 -2.59 -2.04 1.86
CA LEU A 14 -3.96 -2.52 2.04
C LEU A 14 -4.87 -1.42 2.59
N ASN A 15 -4.39 -0.65 3.57
CA ASN A 15 -5.13 0.47 4.13
C ASN A 15 -5.36 1.59 3.10
N ALA A 16 -4.38 1.86 2.23
CA ALA A 16 -4.55 2.80 1.13
C ALA A 16 -5.65 2.33 0.15
N ALA A 17 -5.67 1.04 -0.21
CA ALA A 17 -6.73 0.45 -1.04
C ALA A 17 -8.12 0.52 -0.37
N ARG A 18 -8.18 0.32 0.95
CA ARG A 18 -9.42 0.51 1.73
C ARG A 18 -9.92 1.94 1.70
N LEU A 19 -9.02 2.91 1.91
CA LEU A 19 -9.38 4.33 1.94
C LEU A 19 -9.81 4.83 0.55
N SER A 20 -9.18 4.37 -0.53
CA SER A 20 -9.57 4.75 -1.90
C SER A 20 -10.97 4.27 -2.26
N LYS A 21 -11.41 3.13 -1.70
CA LYS A 21 -12.77 2.59 -1.83
C LYS A 21 -13.75 3.15 -0.79
N GLN A 22 -13.31 4.03 0.12
CA GLN A 22 -14.10 4.60 1.22
C GLN A 22 -14.72 3.55 2.16
N MET A 23 -14.04 2.43 2.39
CA MET A 23 -14.57 1.30 3.15
C MET A 23 -14.06 1.27 4.61
N THR A 24 -14.84 0.68 5.51
CA THR A 24 -14.37 0.31 6.86
C THR A 24 -13.62 -1.03 6.83
N TRP A 25 -12.86 -1.35 7.88
CA TRP A 25 -12.23 -2.68 7.98
C TRP A 25 -13.22 -3.83 8.06
N LYS A 26 -14.44 -3.57 8.56
CA LYS A 26 -15.50 -4.56 8.56
C LYS A 26 -15.94 -4.90 7.13
N ASP A 27 -16.13 -3.88 6.30
CA ASP A 27 -16.52 -4.06 4.90
C ASP A 27 -15.44 -4.83 4.12
N VAL A 28 -14.15 -4.52 4.38
CA VAL A 28 -13.02 -5.28 3.79
C VAL A 28 -13.06 -6.75 4.21
N ALA A 29 -13.35 -7.04 5.48
CA ALA A 29 -13.44 -8.41 5.97
C ALA A 29 -14.53 -9.20 5.23
N GLU A 30 -15.69 -8.57 5.07
CA GLU A 30 -16.85 -9.14 4.39
C GLU A 30 -16.56 -9.41 2.90
N GLU A 31 -16.02 -8.42 2.18
CA GLU A 31 -15.69 -8.58 0.76
C GLU A 31 -14.55 -9.57 0.51
N ALA A 32 -13.55 -9.60 1.38
CA ALA A 32 -12.44 -10.56 1.28
C ALA A 32 -12.82 -11.96 1.80
N GLY A 33 -13.99 -12.14 2.39
CA GLY A 33 -14.44 -13.43 2.93
C GLY A 33 -13.62 -13.91 4.13
N ILE A 34 -13.12 -12.99 4.96
CA ILE A 34 -12.30 -13.29 6.15
C ILE A 34 -12.96 -12.78 7.44
N ALA A 35 -12.57 -13.33 8.58
CA ALA A 35 -13.03 -12.83 9.87
C ALA A 35 -12.45 -11.44 10.16
N ALA A 36 -13.27 -10.50 10.64
CA ALA A 36 -12.82 -9.15 11.03
C ALA A 36 -11.71 -9.18 12.10
N SER A 37 -11.71 -10.19 12.97
CA SER A 37 -10.65 -10.40 13.97
C SER A 37 -9.28 -10.67 13.34
N THR A 38 -9.22 -11.20 12.11
CA THR A 38 -7.97 -11.38 11.36
C THR A 38 -7.37 -10.04 10.96
N LEU A 39 -8.18 -9.10 10.45
CA LEU A 39 -7.72 -7.75 10.11
C LEU A 39 -7.26 -6.97 11.34
N SER A 40 -8.02 -7.03 12.44
CA SER A 40 -7.61 -6.40 13.70
C SER A 40 -6.25 -6.90 14.16
N ARG A 41 -6.00 -8.21 14.13
CA ARG A 41 -4.70 -8.78 14.51
C ARG A 41 -3.58 -8.30 13.57
N ILE A 42 -3.81 -8.27 12.26
CA ILE A 42 -2.82 -7.80 11.28
C ILE A 42 -2.48 -6.33 11.51
N GLY A 43 -3.47 -5.48 11.78
CA GLY A 43 -3.23 -4.07 12.12
C GLY A 43 -2.44 -3.86 13.41
N HIS A 44 -2.36 -4.87 14.29
CA HIS A 44 -1.51 -4.89 15.49
C HIS A 44 -0.20 -5.67 15.28
N GLY A 45 0.18 -5.95 14.03
CA GLY A 45 1.46 -6.59 13.69
C GLY A 45 1.44 -8.11 13.65
N ALA A 46 0.27 -8.77 13.76
CA ALA A 46 0.20 -10.20 13.53
C ALA A 46 0.39 -10.53 12.05
N LYS A 47 1.07 -11.64 11.77
CA LYS A 47 1.21 -12.12 10.39
C LYS A 47 -0.12 -12.72 9.91
N PRO A 48 -0.59 -12.38 8.70
CA PRO A 48 -1.71 -13.10 8.11
C PRO A 48 -1.32 -14.57 7.90
N ASP A 49 -2.27 -15.48 8.11
CA ASP A 49 -2.12 -16.84 7.58
C ASP A 49 -2.19 -16.80 6.04
N VAL A 50 -1.76 -17.90 5.40
CA VAL A 50 -1.63 -17.95 3.93
C VAL A 50 -2.96 -17.68 3.22
N ASN A 51 -4.08 -18.16 3.78
CA ASN A 51 -5.40 -18.00 3.18
C ASN A 51 -5.89 -16.56 3.30
N GLY A 52 -5.75 -15.95 4.49
CA GLY A 52 -6.08 -14.56 4.73
C GLY A 52 -5.22 -13.61 3.90
N LEU A 53 -3.93 -13.91 3.74
CA LEU A 53 -3.05 -13.13 2.87
C LEU A 53 -3.52 -13.22 1.40
N ALA A 54 -3.80 -14.42 0.89
CA ALA A 54 -4.26 -14.61 -0.48
C ALA A 54 -5.58 -13.87 -0.76
N ALA A 55 -6.53 -13.95 0.17
CA ALA A 55 -7.81 -13.24 0.07
C ALA A 55 -7.62 -11.72 0.01
N LEU A 56 -6.76 -11.17 0.87
CA LEU A 56 -6.50 -9.72 0.91
C LEU A 56 -5.73 -9.22 -0.30
N LEU A 57 -4.76 -9.99 -0.80
CA LEU A 57 -4.07 -9.68 -2.06
C LEU A 57 -5.03 -9.66 -3.24
N ALA A 58 -5.93 -10.65 -3.34
CA ALA A 58 -6.95 -10.71 -4.38
C ALA A 58 -7.92 -9.52 -4.29
N TRP A 59 -8.41 -9.20 -3.09
CA TRP A 59 -9.33 -8.07 -2.87
C TRP A 59 -8.70 -6.71 -3.22
N SER A 60 -7.44 -6.50 -2.84
CA SER A 60 -6.73 -5.23 -3.04
C SER A 60 -6.05 -5.10 -4.41
N ASN A 61 -6.00 -6.18 -5.20
CA ASN A 61 -5.23 -6.27 -6.44
C ASN A 61 -3.72 -5.95 -6.24
N LEU A 62 -3.19 -6.26 -5.06
CA LEU A 62 -1.77 -6.15 -4.71
C LEU A 62 -1.06 -7.49 -4.97
N LYS A 63 0.27 -7.45 -5.16
CA LYS A 63 1.06 -8.68 -5.33
C LYS A 63 1.94 -8.93 -4.11
N ALA A 64 2.06 -10.19 -3.71
CA ALA A 64 2.87 -10.54 -2.54
C ALA A 64 4.36 -10.22 -2.75
N GLU A 65 4.84 -10.33 -3.98
CA GLU A 65 6.23 -10.08 -4.38
C GLU A 65 6.68 -8.65 -4.08
N ASP A 66 5.77 -7.68 -4.14
CA ASP A 66 6.03 -6.26 -3.83
C ASP A 66 6.45 -6.05 -2.37
N PHE A 67 6.16 -7.02 -1.49
CA PHE A 67 6.42 -6.96 -0.06
C PHE A 67 7.51 -7.95 0.38
N ILE A 68 8.23 -8.60 -0.54
CA ILE A 68 9.34 -9.51 -0.20
C ILE A 68 10.67 -8.76 -0.27
N ARG A 69 11.35 -8.62 0.87
CA ARG A 69 12.66 -7.97 0.98
C ARG A 69 13.70 -8.69 0.12
N GLY A 70 14.39 -7.92 -0.73
CA GLY A 70 15.48 -8.40 -1.58
C GLY A 70 15.06 -8.88 -2.96
N ALA A 71 13.78 -8.81 -3.32
CA ALA A 71 13.33 -8.86 -4.70
C ALA A 71 13.69 -7.53 -5.38
N LYS A 72 14.93 -7.39 -5.87
CA LYS A 72 15.34 -6.21 -6.62
C LYS A 72 14.93 -6.39 -8.09
N THR A 73 13.85 -5.76 -8.50
CA THR A 73 13.60 -5.44 -9.90
C THR A 73 14.22 -4.07 -10.22
N GLU A 74 14.80 -3.92 -11.40
CA GLU A 74 15.21 -2.61 -11.94
C GLU A 74 13.93 -1.80 -12.25
N GLU A 75 13.38 -1.21 -11.20
CA GLU A 75 12.20 -0.38 -11.29
C GLU A 75 12.57 1.10 -11.28
N ALA A 76 11.75 1.92 -11.94
CA ALA A 76 11.89 3.37 -11.90
C ALA A 76 11.94 3.88 -10.44
N GLU A 77 12.74 4.92 -10.21
CA GLU A 77 12.87 5.58 -8.91
C GLU A 77 11.50 5.83 -8.26
N PRO A 78 11.30 5.49 -6.97
CA PRO A 78 10.00 5.59 -6.31
C PRO A 78 9.34 6.96 -6.45
N LEU A 79 10.14 8.03 -6.38
CA LEU A 79 9.65 9.40 -6.55
C LEU A 79 9.06 9.62 -7.95
N ALA A 80 9.72 9.11 -9.00
CA ALA A 80 9.23 9.23 -10.37
C ALA A 80 7.90 8.48 -10.58
N LYS A 81 7.73 7.31 -9.93
CA LYS A 81 6.46 6.58 -9.97
C LYS A 81 5.33 7.36 -9.29
N ILE A 82 5.60 7.92 -8.11
CA ILE A 82 4.59 8.67 -7.35
C ILE A 82 4.13 9.91 -8.14
N THR A 83 5.07 10.66 -8.72
CA THR A 83 4.70 11.85 -9.51
C THR A 83 3.92 11.48 -10.76
N ALA A 84 4.31 10.40 -11.47
CA ALA A 84 3.54 9.90 -12.61
C ALA A 84 2.09 9.52 -12.23
N LEU A 85 1.90 8.83 -11.10
CA LEU A 85 0.57 8.47 -10.60
C LEU A 85 -0.28 9.71 -10.28
N LEU A 86 0.28 10.70 -9.58
CA LEU A 86 -0.44 11.94 -9.25
C LEU A 86 -0.87 12.71 -10.51
N ARG A 87 -0.05 12.71 -11.56
CA ARG A 87 -0.37 13.38 -12.83
C ARG A 87 -1.39 12.62 -13.67
N ALA A 88 -1.47 11.31 -13.51
CA ALA A 88 -2.40 10.46 -14.24
C ALA A 88 -3.78 10.33 -13.54
N ASP A 89 -3.93 10.79 -12.29
CA ASP A 89 -5.17 10.66 -11.54
C ASP A 89 -6.30 11.55 -12.13
N PRO A 90 -7.39 10.97 -12.66
CA PRO A 90 -8.48 11.73 -13.25
C PRO A 90 -9.29 12.55 -12.22
N HIS A 91 -9.11 12.29 -10.92
CA HIS A 91 -9.78 13.05 -9.85
C HIS A 91 -9.02 14.32 -9.46
N LEU A 92 -7.82 14.55 -10.00
CA LEU A 92 -7.02 15.73 -9.72
C LEU A 92 -7.00 16.67 -10.93
N SER A 93 -7.25 17.96 -10.69
CA SER A 93 -6.93 18.98 -11.70
C SER A 93 -5.42 19.04 -11.91
N THR A 94 -4.97 19.49 -13.08
CA THR A 94 -3.53 19.66 -13.38
C THR A 94 -2.82 20.51 -12.33
N GLN A 95 -3.49 21.55 -11.83
CA GLN A 95 -2.96 22.41 -10.77
C GLN A 95 -2.84 21.67 -9.44
N ASN A 96 -3.86 20.90 -9.04
CA ASN A 96 -3.85 20.15 -7.79
C ASN A 96 -2.82 19.02 -7.81
N ALA A 97 -2.69 18.32 -8.95
CA ALA A 97 -1.66 17.30 -9.15
C ALA A 97 -0.24 17.90 -9.03
N GLN A 98 0.01 19.08 -9.61
CA GLN A 98 1.27 19.81 -9.44
C GLN A 98 1.55 20.17 -7.98
N LEU A 99 0.54 20.64 -7.26
CA LEU A 99 0.68 21.01 -5.85
C LEU A 99 1.06 19.80 -5.01
N MET A 100 0.37 18.67 -5.18
CA MET A 100 0.68 17.41 -4.49
C MET A 100 2.07 16.90 -4.83
N GLU A 101 2.46 16.92 -6.10
CA GLU A 101 3.81 16.58 -6.54
C GLU A 101 4.87 17.42 -5.82
N ASN A 102 4.69 18.74 -5.77
CA ASN A 102 5.64 19.64 -5.12
C ASN A 102 5.79 19.32 -3.61
N ILE A 103 4.68 19.02 -2.94
CA ILE A 103 4.65 18.63 -1.52
C ILE A 103 5.42 17.31 -1.33
N VAL A 104 5.14 16.30 -2.16
CA VAL A 104 5.79 14.99 -2.10
C VAL A 104 7.29 15.10 -2.35
N ILE A 105 7.72 15.77 -3.43
CA ILE A 105 9.15 15.94 -3.76
C ILE A 105 9.88 16.66 -2.63
N SER A 106 9.34 17.78 -2.15
CA SER A 106 9.95 18.58 -1.09
C SER A 106 10.11 17.76 0.20
N THR A 107 9.05 17.06 0.60
CA THR A 107 9.05 16.25 1.82
C THR A 107 9.98 15.05 1.69
N TYR A 108 9.94 14.34 0.56
CA TYR A 108 10.81 13.20 0.29
C TYR A 108 12.29 13.59 0.35
N ASN A 109 12.68 14.68 -0.32
CA ASN A 109 14.07 15.14 -0.34
C ASN A 109 14.56 15.59 1.04
N LYS A 110 13.67 16.10 1.90
CA LYS A 110 14.00 16.48 3.28
C LYS A 110 14.18 15.26 4.20
N LEU A 111 13.42 14.18 3.97
CA LEU A 111 13.35 13.02 4.86
C LEU A 111 14.21 11.84 4.41
N ARG A 112 14.59 11.76 3.12
CA ARG A 112 15.49 10.71 2.65
C ARG A 112 16.83 10.81 3.39
N GLY A 113 17.23 9.72 4.03
CA GLY A 113 18.56 9.62 4.64
C GLY A 113 19.65 9.69 3.57
N THR A 114 20.78 10.31 3.91
CA THR A 114 22.03 10.23 3.12
C THR A 114 22.58 8.82 3.11
#